data_AF-M6DNK7-F1
#
_entry.id   AF-M6DNK7-F1
#
_cell.length_a   1.000
_cell.length_b   1.000
_cell.length_c   1.000
_cell.angle_alpha   90.00
_cell.angle_beta   90.00
_cell.angle_gamma   90.00
#
_symmetry.space_group_name_H-M   'P 1'
#
loop_
_entity.id
_entity.type
_entity.pdbx_description
1 polymer ?
#
loop_
_entity_poly.entity_id
_entity_poly.type
_entity_poly.pdbx_seq_one_letter_code
_entity_poly.pdbx_strand_id
1 'polypeptide(L)' 'MDHETGLCEGCYRTLEEIGRWTMYSEDERKSIRLEIEERKISLGKSRFKNP' A
#
# COMPACT_ATOMS: atom_id res chain seq x y z
N MET A 1 -3.43 5.80 -9.52
CA MET A 1 -3.14 6.06 -8.10
C MET A 1 -4.45 6.52 -7.51
N ASP A 2 -4.88 5.85 -6.46
CA ASP A 2 -6.19 6.04 -5.87
C ASP A 2 -6.25 7.38 -5.14
N HIS A 3 -7.18 8.25 -5.55
CA HIS A 3 -7.31 9.60 -5.01
C HIS A 3 -7.91 9.62 -3.59
N GLU A 4 -8.64 8.58 -3.20
CA GLU A 4 -9.32 8.51 -1.90
C GLU A 4 -8.36 8.03 -0.80
N THR A 5 -7.46 7.12 -1.14
CA THR A 5 -6.55 6.45 -0.20
C THR A 5 -5.10 6.92 -0.33
N GLY A 6 -4.74 7.57 -1.45
CA GLY A 6 -3.37 7.99 -1.72
C GLY A 6 -2.42 6.82 -2.02
N LEU A 7 -2.95 5.67 -2.41
CA LEU A 7 -2.18 4.45 -2.67
C LEU A 7 -2.23 4.07 -4.15
N CYS A 8 -1.21 3.36 -4.62
CA CYS A 8 -1.23 2.77 -5.96
C CYS A 8 -2.24 1.62 -6.03
N GLU A 9 -3.12 1.62 -7.02
CA GLU A 9 -4.18 0.62 -7.17
C GLU A 9 -3.67 -0.80 -7.47
N GLY A 10 -2.43 -0.93 -7.95
CA GLY A 10 -1.79 -2.23 -8.19
C GLY A 10 -0.98 -2.73 -6.99
N CYS A 11 -0.07 -1.91 -6.48
CA CYS A 11 0.88 -2.32 -5.45
C CYS A 11 0.54 -1.86 -4.02
N TYR A 12 -0.51 -1.05 -3.84
CA TYR A 12 -0.99 -0.55 -2.54
C TYR A 12 0.08 0.19 -1.72
N ARG A 13 1.06 0.76 -2.41
CA ARG A 13 2.12 1.63 -1.87
C ARG A 13 1.80 3.09 -2.11
N THR A 14 2.28 3.96 -1.24
CA THR A 14 2.34 5.41 -1.46
C THR A 14 3.41 5.76 -2.49
N LEU A 15 3.36 6.99 -3.03
CA LEU A 15 4.41 7.50 -3.92
C LEU A 15 5.77 7.59 -3.23
N GLU A 16 5.80 7.90 -1.94
CA GLU A 16 7.05 7.95 -1.18
C GLU A 16 7.70 6.57 -1.11
N GLU A 17 6.92 5.53 -0.79
CA GLU A 17 7.41 4.16 -0.74
C GLU A 17 7.93 3.67 -2.10
N ILE A 18 7.27 4.10 -3.20
CA ILE A 18 7.69 3.78 -4.56
C ILE A 18 8.99 4.51 -4.92
N GLY A 19 9.06 5.82 -4.64
CA GLY A 19 10.21 6.66 -4.96
C GLY A 19 11.45 6.33 -4.12
N ARG A 20 11.27 5.85 -2.89
CA ARG A 20 12.35 5.49 -1.97
C ARG A 20 12.64 3.99 -1.93
N TRP A 21 12.00 3.19 -2.79
CA TRP A 21 12.09 1.73 -2.76
C TRP A 21 13.52 1.18 -2.75
N THR A 22 14.39 1.77 -3.58
CA THR A 22 15.79 1.38 -3.70
C THR A 22 16.64 1.76 -2.49
N MET A 23 16.22 2.77 -1.71
CA MET A 23 16.91 3.25 -0.51
C MET A 23 16.57 2.43 0.75
N TYR A 24 15.42 1.77 0.79
CA TYR A 24 15.04 0.95 1.93
C TYR A 24 15.94 -0.26 2.12
N SER A 25 16.24 -0.56 3.38
CA SER A 25 16.91 -1.80 3.77
C SER A 25 15.97 -2.99 3.63
N GLU A 26 16.52 -4.21 3.63
CA GLU A 26 15.70 -5.43 3.50
C GLU A 26 14.66 -5.56 4.61
N ASP A 27 15.00 -5.13 5.82
CA ASP A 27 14.08 -5.15 6.97
C ASP A 27 12.92 -4.17 6.79
N GLU A 28 13.21 -2.94 6.36
CA GLU A 28 12.17 -1.96 6.02
C GLU A 28 11.27 -2.44 4.89
N ARG A 29 11.86 -3.07 3.86
CA ARG A 29 11.07 -3.67 2.77
C ARG A 29 10.15 -4.79 3.25
N LYS A 30 10.53 -5.54 4.29
CA LYS A 30 9.67 -6.55 4.92
C LYS A 30 8.54 -5.88 5.69
N SER A 31 8.82 -4.87 6.49
CA SER A 31 7.80 -4.10 7.22
C SER A 31 6.78 -3.48 6.27
N ILE A 32 7.25 -2.82 5.20
CA ILE A 32 6.39 -2.25 4.16
C ILE A 32 5.52 -3.33 3.50
N ARG A 33 6.05 -4.55 3.29
CA ARG A 33 5.26 -5.64 2.71
C ARG A 33 4.12 -6.06 3.64
N LEU A 34 4.37 -6.15 4.95
CA LEU A 34 3.34 -6.47 5.94
C LEU A 34 2.25 -5.38 5.97
N GLU A 35 2.65 -4.11 5.98
CA GLU A 35 1.70 -2.99 5.92
C GLU A 35 0.84 -3.02 4.64
N ILE A 36 1.43 -3.38 3.49
CA ILE A 36 0.68 -3.53 2.24
C ILE A 36 -0.39 -4.63 2.35
N GLU A 37 -0.08 -5.75 2.98
CA GLU A 37 -1.04 -6.83 3.20
C GLU A 37 -2.20 -6.36 4.09
N GLU A 38 -1.90 -5.64 5.16
CA GLU A 38 -2.92 -5.04 6.03
C GLU A 38 -3.79 -4.02 5.28
N ARG A 39 -3.17 -3.13 4.50
CA ARG A 39 -3.88 -2.15 3.65
C ARG A 39 -4.78 -2.85 2.64
N LYS A 40 -4.33 -3.93 2.00
CA LYS A 40 -5.15 -4.74 1.07
C LYS A 40 -6.37 -5.33 1.77
N ILE A 41 -6.21 -5.86 2.99
CA ILE A 41 -7.33 -6.41 3.76
C ILE A 41 -8.31 -5.30 4.14
N SER A 42 -7.81 -4.16 4.62
CA SER A 42 -8.63 -3.00 5.00
C SER A 42 -9.40 -2.43 3.80
N LEU A 43 -8.73 -2.27 2.65
CA LEU A 43 -9.34 -1.75 1.43
C LEU A 43 -10.23 -2.75 0.73
N GLY A 44 -9.92 -4.05 0.81
CA GLY A 44 -10.82 -5.11 0.38
C GLY A 44 -12.13 -5.08 1.15
N LYS A 45 -12.08 -4.82 2.47
CA LYS A 45 -13.29 -4.59 3.28
C LYS A 45 -14.02 -3.28 2.92
N SER A 46 -13.29 -2.25 2.49
CA SER A 46 -13.87 -0.96 2.09
C SER A 46 -14.53 -1.00 0.70
N ARG A 47 -13.93 -1.67 -0.28
CA ARG A 47 -14.43 -1.74 -1.68
C ARG A 47 -15.68 -2.60 -1.84
N PHE A 48 -16.01 -3.45 -0.86
CA PHE A 48 -17.28 -4.18 -0.80
C PHE A 48 -18.40 -3.42 -0.09
N LYS A 49 -18.13 -2.21 0.43
CA LYS A 49 -19.14 -1.30 0.96
C LYS A 49 -19.47 -0.22 -0.08
N ASN A 50 -20.12 -0.59 -1.17
CA ASN A 50 -20.95 0.37 -1.88
C ASN A 50 -22.28 -0.32 -2.24
N PRO A 51 -23.43 0.20 -1.78
CA PRO A 51 -24.74 -0.32 -2.15
C PRO A 51 -25.03 -0.15 -3.65
#